data_AF-S6BJN0-F1
#
_entry.id   AF-S6BJN0-F1
#
_cell.length_a   1.000
_cell.length_b   1.000
_cell.length_c   1.000
_cell.angle_alpha   90.00
_cell.angle_beta   90.00
_cell.angle_gamma   90.00
#
_symmetry.space_group_name_H-M   'P 1'
#
loop_
_entity.id
_entity.type
_entity.pdbx_description
1 polymer ?
#
loop_
_entity_poly.entity_id
_entity_poly.type
_entity_poly.pdbx_seq_one_letter_code
_entity_poly.pdbx_strand_id
1 'polypeptide(L)'
;MAAEGTRMPSFPLYFVKLPGSLSAHEEPITPPPGSTGKVKFEAELGIVIGKRCFRPAREEIDQVIFGYTCVNDVTAPEPLFEDPAFGQWCRAKSFPGFGPIGPFVATGIEPDTLRVRAVLDGETLQDYPVTDMIFSPREIVYRIAREIPLYPGDLIACGTSLGAAVMQPGQTIEVAIDDIGTLRNRFAS
;
A
#
# COMPACT_ATOMS: atom_id res chain seq x y z
N MET A 1 -7.22 -10.66 5.19
CA MET A 1 -7.98 -11.90 4.90
C MET A 1 -7.88 -12.29 3.43
N ALA A 2 -7.67 -13.58 3.12
CA ALA A 2 -7.71 -14.08 1.75
C ALA A 2 -9.16 -14.34 1.29
N ALA A 3 -9.46 -14.16 0.00
CA ALA A 3 -10.74 -14.58 -0.56
C ALA A 3 -10.93 -16.09 -0.41
N GLU A 4 -12.17 -16.51 -0.12
CA GLU A 4 -12.55 -17.91 0.13
C GLU A 4 -12.02 -18.83 -0.98
N GLY A 5 -11.32 -19.91 -0.60
CA GLY A 5 -10.72 -20.86 -1.54
C GLY A 5 -9.29 -20.54 -2.02
N THR A 6 -8.71 -19.41 -1.61
CA THR A 6 -7.32 -19.07 -1.99
C THR A 6 -6.33 -19.70 -1.00
N ARG A 7 -5.38 -20.50 -1.49
CA ARG A 7 -4.29 -21.02 -0.65
C ARG A 7 -3.44 -19.85 -0.16
N MET A 8 -3.32 -19.72 1.16
CA MET A 8 -2.42 -18.73 1.78
C MET A 8 -1.00 -18.92 1.24
N PRO A 9 -0.35 -17.85 0.74
CA PRO A 9 1.00 -17.96 0.24
C PRO A 9 1.96 -18.33 1.37
N SER A 10 3.00 -19.10 1.07
CA SER A 10 4.03 -19.45 2.06
C SER A 10 5.04 -18.34 2.29
N PHE A 11 5.02 -17.28 1.48
CA PHE A 11 5.93 -16.14 1.50
C PHE A 11 5.20 -14.88 0.98
N PRO A 12 5.51 -13.65 1.46
CA PRO A 12 4.93 -12.42 0.93
C PRO A 12 5.12 -12.30 -0.59
N LEU A 13 4.03 -12.14 -1.34
CA LEU A 13 4.11 -11.81 -2.77
C LEU A 13 4.33 -10.30 -2.89
N TYR A 14 5.32 -9.88 -3.67
CA TYR A 14 5.64 -8.46 -3.83
C TYR A 14 5.97 -8.11 -5.28
N PHE A 15 5.78 -6.84 -5.59
CA PHE A 15 6.21 -6.17 -6.81
C PHE A 15 6.77 -4.79 -6.41
N VAL A 16 7.33 -4.07 -7.38
CA VAL A 16 7.90 -2.74 -7.14
C VAL A 16 7.05 -1.69 -7.85
N LYS A 17 6.73 -0.60 -7.15
CA LYS A 17 6.25 0.65 -7.75
C LYS A 17 7.44 1.53 -8.06
N LEU A 18 7.44 2.19 -9.21
CA LEU A 18 8.51 3.11 -9.58
C LEU A 18 8.40 4.42 -8.79
N PRO A 19 9.53 5.07 -8.42
CA PRO A 19 9.52 6.33 -7.67
C PRO A 19 8.70 7.46 -8.32
N GLY A 20 8.60 7.47 -9.66
CA GLY A 20 7.78 8.45 -10.38
C GLY A 20 6.28 8.35 -10.13
N SER A 21 5.80 7.31 -9.44
CA SER A 21 4.41 7.18 -9.02
C SER A 21 4.09 7.91 -7.72
N LEU A 22 5.11 8.26 -6.92
CA LEU A 22 4.92 8.87 -5.61
C LEU A 22 4.10 10.15 -5.70
N SER A 23 3.19 10.33 -4.75
CA SER A 23 2.35 11.51 -4.64
C SER A 23 2.08 11.84 -3.18
N ALA A 24 1.94 13.12 -2.89
CA ALA A 24 1.73 13.61 -1.54
C ALA A 24 0.24 13.60 -1.16
N HIS A 25 -0.04 13.87 0.11
CA HIS A 25 -1.36 14.22 0.59
C HIS A 25 -1.91 15.42 -0.20
N GLU A 26 -3.21 15.38 -0.54
CA GLU A 26 -3.97 16.36 -1.33
C GLU A 26 -3.56 16.51 -2.80
N GLU A 27 -2.51 15.83 -3.26
CA GLU A 27 -2.20 15.79 -4.68
C GLU A 27 -3.23 14.95 -5.47
N PRO A 28 -3.52 15.32 -6.72
CA PRO A 28 -4.51 14.62 -7.52
C PRO A 28 -3.97 13.27 -8.03
N ILE A 29 -4.84 12.26 -8.04
CA ILE A 29 -4.61 11.02 -8.80
C ILE A 29 -5.06 11.30 -10.23
N THR A 30 -4.18 11.12 -11.22
CA THR A 30 -4.51 11.36 -12.64
C THR A 30 -4.71 10.05 -13.40
N PRO A 31 -5.70 9.94 -14.29
CA PRO A 31 -5.87 8.74 -15.10
C PRO A 31 -4.66 8.52 -16.03
N PRO A 32 -4.31 7.26 -16.34
CA PRO A 32 -3.24 6.97 -17.29
C PRO A 32 -3.55 7.53 -18.69
N PRO A 33 -2.55 8.04 -19.43
CA PRO A 33 -2.76 8.53 -20.79
C PRO A 33 -3.38 7.46 -21.70
N GLY A 34 -4.46 7.78 -22.41
CA GLY A 34 -5.11 6.88 -23.37
C GLY A 34 -5.87 5.70 -22.75
N SER A 35 -6.10 5.69 -21.44
CA SER A 35 -6.83 4.63 -20.72
C SER A 35 -8.35 4.79 -20.77
N THR A 36 -9.05 3.67 -20.58
CA THR A 36 -10.51 3.59 -20.32
C THR A 36 -10.98 4.32 -19.05
N GLY A 37 -10.06 4.77 -18.18
CA GLY A 37 -10.37 5.59 -17.00
C GLY A 37 -10.69 4.81 -15.72
N LYS A 38 -10.68 3.47 -15.74
CA LYS A 38 -10.88 2.67 -14.52
C LYS A 38 -9.63 2.68 -13.66
N VAL A 39 -9.69 3.40 -12.55
CA VAL A 39 -8.63 3.48 -11.55
C VAL A 39 -9.18 3.04 -10.21
N LYS A 40 -8.51 2.09 -9.55
CA LYS A 40 -8.87 1.59 -8.21
C LYS A 40 -8.02 2.24 -7.13
N PHE A 41 -8.61 2.45 -5.96
CA PHE A 41 -7.85 2.68 -4.73
C PHE A 41 -7.62 1.34 -4.01
N GLU A 42 -6.54 1.28 -3.23
CA GLU A 42 -6.20 0.14 -2.37
C GLU A 42 -5.57 0.71 -1.09
N ALA A 43 -6.33 0.77 0.01
CA ALA A 43 -5.88 1.38 1.25
C ALA A 43 -4.98 0.42 2.05
N GLU A 44 -3.80 0.88 2.43
CA GLU A 44 -2.77 0.04 3.07
C GLU A 44 -2.02 0.78 4.19
N LEU A 45 -1.46 -0.01 5.11
CA LEU A 45 -0.39 0.42 6.00
C LEU A 45 0.94 0.42 5.24
N GLY A 46 1.68 1.52 5.31
CA GLY A 46 3.06 1.61 4.84
C GLY A 46 4.07 1.46 5.98
N ILE A 47 5.14 0.70 5.76
CA ILE A 47 6.28 0.57 6.68
C ILE A 47 7.45 1.34 6.09
N VAL A 48 7.99 2.29 6.85
CA VAL A 48 9.19 3.05 6.46
C VAL A 48 10.41 2.44 7.15
N ILE A 49 11.40 2.04 6.37
CA ILE A 49 12.65 1.48 6.88
C ILE A 49 13.57 2.61 7.35
N GLY A 50 14.12 2.48 8.55
CA GLY A 50 15.03 3.45 9.17
C GLY A 50 16.50 3.05 9.20
N LYS A 51 16.77 1.74 9.09
CA LYS A 51 18.12 1.19 9.18
C LYS A 51 18.34 0.16 8.08
N ARG A 52 19.54 0.18 7.48
CA ARG A 52 19.93 -0.87 6.52
C ARG A 52 19.82 -2.25 7.19
N CYS A 53 19.15 -3.17 6.52
CA CYS A 53 18.85 -4.49 7.05
C CYS A 53 19.02 -5.56 5.97
N PHE A 54 19.78 -6.61 6.29
CA PHE A 54 19.88 -7.79 5.43
C PHE A 54 20.19 -9.01 6.29
N ARG A 55 19.34 -10.03 6.21
CA ARG A 55 19.38 -11.25 7.01
C ARG A 55 19.40 -10.99 8.53
N PRO A 56 18.47 -10.16 9.06
CA PRO A 56 18.42 -9.88 10.49
C PRO A 56 18.03 -11.12 11.30
N ALA A 57 18.29 -11.06 12.61
CA ALA A 57 17.57 -11.86 13.60
C ALA A 57 16.16 -11.31 13.80
N ARG A 58 15.22 -12.11 14.34
CA ARG A 58 13.81 -11.69 14.46
C ARG A 58 13.63 -10.55 15.46
N GLU A 59 14.43 -10.57 16.51
CA GLU A 59 14.43 -9.63 17.62
C GLU A 59 14.95 -8.24 17.20
N GLU A 60 15.56 -8.16 16.02
CA GLU A 60 16.14 -6.92 15.48
C GLU A 60 15.13 -6.11 14.64
N ILE A 61 13.93 -6.63 14.35
CA ILE A 61 13.04 -6.01 13.36
C ILE A 61 12.50 -4.66 13.82
N ASP A 62 12.19 -4.52 15.10
CA ASP A 62 11.68 -3.24 15.63
C ASP A 62 12.68 -2.10 15.44
N GLN A 63 13.98 -2.37 15.52
CA GLN A 63 15.02 -1.35 15.35
C GLN A 63 15.32 -1.04 13.87
N VAL A 64 14.76 -1.82 12.95
CA VAL A 64 14.90 -1.63 11.49
C VAL A 64 13.82 -0.68 10.98
N ILE A 65 12.63 -0.74 11.56
CA ILE A 65 11.48 0.07 11.17
C ILE A 65 11.63 1.47 11.78
N PHE A 66 11.57 2.50 10.94
CA PHE A 66 11.52 3.89 11.40
C PHE A 66 10.14 4.23 11.93
N GLY A 67 9.10 3.84 11.19
CA GLY A 67 7.72 4.14 11.51
C GLY A 67 6.76 3.68 10.43
N TYR A 68 5.52 4.15 10.54
CA TYR A 68 4.42 3.75 9.66
C TYR A 68 3.71 4.96 9.06
N THR A 69 3.10 4.76 7.90
CA THR A 69 2.38 5.81 7.16
C THR A 69 1.13 5.22 6.49
N CYS A 70 0.23 6.06 5.97
CA CYS A 70 -0.84 5.58 5.10
C CYS A 70 -0.31 5.46 3.67
N VAL A 71 -0.79 4.45 2.94
CA VAL A 71 -0.50 4.26 1.51
C VAL A 71 -1.81 4.02 0.77
N ASN A 72 -1.94 4.62 -0.40
CA ASN A 72 -2.94 4.22 -1.38
C ASN A 72 -2.23 3.56 -2.57
N ASP A 73 -2.36 2.24 -2.72
CA ASP A 73 -1.77 1.51 -3.84
C ASP A 73 -2.67 1.56 -5.09
N VAL A 74 -2.76 2.77 -5.65
CA VAL A 74 -3.62 3.06 -6.80
C VAL A 74 -3.24 2.18 -7.99
N THR A 75 -4.26 1.63 -8.63
CA THR A 75 -4.11 0.59 -9.65
C THR A 75 -4.97 0.89 -10.87
N ALA A 76 -4.37 0.82 -12.06
CA ALA A 76 -5.10 0.72 -13.32
C ALA A 76 -5.22 -0.77 -13.69
N PRO A 77 -6.41 -1.39 -13.60
CA PRO A 77 -6.55 -2.84 -13.82
C PRO A 77 -6.32 -3.27 -15.26
N GLU A 78 -6.51 -2.36 -16.23
CA GLU A 78 -6.42 -2.68 -17.66
C GLU A 78 -5.03 -3.20 -18.05
N PRO A 79 -3.90 -2.49 -17.76
CA PRO A 79 -2.56 -3.04 -18.01
C PRO A 79 -2.28 -4.37 -17.30
N LEU A 80 -2.86 -4.61 -16.12
CA LEU A 80 -2.58 -5.80 -15.31
C LEU A 80 -2.98 -7.10 -16.04
N PHE A 81 -4.05 -7.05 -16.84
CA PHE A 81 -4.62 -8.20 -17.54
C PHE A 81 -4.51 -8.11 -19.07
N GLU A 82 -3.74 -7.15 -19.58
CA GLU A 82 -3.55 -6.95 -21.03
C GLU A 82 -2.86 -8.15 -21.69
N ASP A 83 -1.90 -8.77 -20.98
CA ASP A 83 -1.22 -9.99 -21.41
C ASP A 83 -1.49 -11.14 -20.42
N PRO A 84 -2.21 -12.21 -20.81
CA PRO A 84 -2.51 -13.32 -19.92
C PRO A 84 -1.26 -14.14 -19.53
N ALA A 85 -0.15 -14.02 -20.27
CA ALA A 85 1.10 -14.71 -19.96
C ALA A 85 1.92 -14.00 -18.87
N PHE A 86 1.70 -12.70 -18.65
CA PHE A 86 2.48 -11.93 -17.70
C PHE A 86 1.69 -10.74 -17.12
N GLY A 87 1.30 -10.86 -15.84
CA GLY A 87 0.63 -9.79 -15.12
C GLY A 87 1.53 -8.57 -14.92
N GLN A 88 1.14 -7.43 -15.48
CA GLN A 88 1.95 -6.21 -15.50
C GLN A 88 1.80 -5.36 -14.23
N TRP A 89 2.00 -5.96 -13.04
CA TRP A 89 1.81 -5.31 -11.74
C TRP A 89 2.56 -3.98 -11.61
N CYS A 90 3.85 -3.96 -11.97
CA CYS A 90 4.67 -2.75 -11.91
C CYS A 90 4.07 -1.63 -12.79
N ARG A 91 3.73 -1.91 -14.06
CA ARG A 91 3.14 -0.91 -14.96
C ARG A 91 1.76 -0.44 -14.50
N ALA A 92 0.89 -1.37 -14.09
CA ALA A 92 -0.46 -1.08 -13.63
C ALA A 92 -0.51 -0.16 -12.41
N LYS A 93 0.54 -0.18 -11.58
CA LYS A 93 0.62 0.53 -10.29
C LYS A 93 1.67 1.65 -10.25
N SER A 94 2.34 1.98 -11.36
CA SER A 94 3.45 2.96 -11.36
C SER A 94 3.20 4.24 -12.18
N PHE A 95 1.96 4.52 -12.58
CA PHE A 95 1.65 5.79 -13.25
C PHE A 95 1.87 6.99 -12.29
N PRO A 96 2.14 8.20 -12.80
CA PRO A 96 2.22 9.40 -11.97
C PRO A 96 0.96 9.57 -11.12
N GLY A 97 1.12 9.84 -9.82
CA GLY A 97 -0.01 9.95 -8.89
C GLY A 97 -0.51 8.62 -8.32
N PHE A 98 0.08 7.47 -8.67
CA PHE A 98 -0.43 6.15 -8.25
C PHE A 98 0.17 5.61 -6.96
N GLY A 99 1.19 6.26 -6.40
CA GLY A 99 1.72 5.96 -5.08
C GLY A 99 1.50 7.09 -4.07
N PRO A 100 0.26 7.51 -3.75
CA PRO A 100 0.03 8.39 -2.63
C PRO A 100 0.54 7.81 -1.31
N ILE A 101 1.31 8.61 -0.57
CA ILE A 101 1.87 8.27 0.74
C ILE A 101 1.73 9.46 1.70
N GLY A 102 1.58 9.20 3.00
CA GLY A 102 1.52 10.25 4.03
C GLY A 102 0.33 10.08 4.97
N PRO A 103 -0.19 11.17 5.59
CA PRO A 103 0.36 12.53 5.55
C PRO A 103 1.67 12.65 6.36
N PHE A 104 1.90 11.73 7.30
CA PHE A 104 3.07 11.70 8.16
C PHE A 104 3.66 10.29 8.24
N VAL A 105 4.85 10.19 8.84
CA VAL A 105 5.40 8.91 9.30
C VAL A 105 5.34 8.92 10.81
N ALA A 106 4.45 8.10 11.38
CA ALA A 106 4.29 7.96 12.82
C ALA A 106 5.34 6.98 13.36
N THR A 107 5.99 7.36 14.46
CA THR A 107 7.06 6.58 15.09
C THR A 107 6.66 6.20 16.52
N GLY A 108 7.22 5.12 17.06
CA GLY A 108 6.95 4.68 18.44
C GLY A 108 5.53 4.15 18.68
N ILE A 109 4.83 3.75 17.62
CA ILE A 109 3.48 3.15 17.69
C ILE A 109 3.55 1.64 17.46
N GLU A 110 2.58 0.92 18.03
CA GLU A 110 2.47 -0.53 17.92
C GLU A 110 1.60 -0.91 16.71
N PRO A 111 2.14 -1.49 15.63
CA PRO A 111 1.36 -1.75 14.41
C PRO A 111 0.15 -2.68 14.63
N ASP A 112 0.24 -3.61 15.58
CA ASP A 112 -0.82 -4.60 15.83
C ASP A 112 -2.07 -3.97 16.48
N THR A 113 -1.99 -2.71 16.95
CA THR A 113 -3.16 -1.97 17.45
C THR A 113 -3.85 -1.13 16.37
N LEU A 114 -3.28 -1.04 15.17
CA LEU A 114 -3.75 -0.13 14.13
C LEU A 114 -4.92 -0.73 13.33
N ARG A 115 -5.73 0.17 12.77
CA ARG A 115 -6.86 -0.16 11.91
C ARG A 115 -6.83 0.71 10.65
N VAL A 116 -6.94 0.08 9.49
CA VAL A 116 -6.89 0.74 8.19
C VAL A 116 -8.30 0.90 7.63
N ARG A 117 -8.65 2.13 7.23
CA ARG A 117 -9.93 2.46 6.61
C ARG A 117 -9.72 3.13 5.25
N ALA A 118 -10.59 2.79 4.31
CA ALA A 118 -10.75 3.49 3.04
C ALA A 118 -12.13 4.15 2.99
N VAL A 119 -12.16 5.48 2.86
CA VAL A 119 -13.39 6.27 2.82
C VAL A 119 -13.46 7.00 1.48
N LEU A 120 -14.42 6.62 0.63
CA LEU A 120 -14.65 7.21 -0.68
C LEU A 120 -15.87 8.14 -0.61
N ASP A 121 -15.65 9.44 -0.74
CA ASP A 121 -16.70 10.48 -0.60
C ASP A 121 -17.58 10.30 0.66
N GLY A 122 -16.97 9.92 1.78
CA GLY A 122 -17.65 9.69 3.06
C GLY A 122 -18.19 8.27 3.27
N GLU A 123 -18.17 7.40 2.25
CA GLU A 123 -18.56 5.99 2.37
C GLU A 123 -17.34 5.11 2.71
N THR A 124 -17.41 4.37 3.82
CA THR A 124 -16.33 3.44 4.19
C THR A 124 -16.45 2.15 3.37
N LEU A 125 -15.46 1.88 2.53
CA LEU A 125 -15.42 0.71 1.65
C LEU A 125 -14.43 -0.36 2.10
N GLN A 126 -13.42 0.01 2.88
CA GLN A 126 -12.50 -0.93 3.54
C GLN A 126 -12.38 -0.55 5.00
N ASP A 127 -12.37 -1.54 5.88
CA ASP A 127 -12.23 -1.34 7.32
C ASP A 127 -11.72 -2.60 8.00
N TYR A 128 -10.42 -2.66 8.31
CA TYR A 128 -9.78 -3.86 8.81
C TYR A 128 -8.67 -3.56 9.83
N PRO A 129 -8.55 -4.36 10.92
CA PRO A 129 -7.42 -4.25 11.82
C PRO A 129 -6.16 -4.82 11.15
N VAL A 130 -4.99 -4.30 11.51
CA VAL A 130 -3.70 -4.80 11.00
C VAL A 130 -3.49 -6.29 11.37
N THR A 131 -4.09 -6.74 12.47
CA THR A 131 -4.09 -8.15 12.89
C THR A 131 -4.78 -9.11 11.90
N ASP A 132 -5.57 -8.61 10.93
CA ASP A 132 -6.19 -9.43 9.88
C ASP A 132 -5.24 -9.74 8.71
N MET A 133 -4.02 -9.20 8.73
CA MET A 133 -2.99 -9.47 7.72
C MET A 133 -2.48 -10.90 7.82
N ILE A 134 -2.19 -11.50 6.65
CA ILE A 134 -1.64 -12.87 6.55
C ILE A 134 -0.25 -12.96 7.19
N PHE A 135 0.55 -11.91 6.97
CA PHE A 135 1.84 -11.71 7.61
C PHE A 135 1.77 -10.37 8.33
N SER A 136 2.17 -10.34 9.60
CA SER A 136 2.25 -9.06 10.33
C SER A 136 3.27 -8.13 9.66
N PRO A 137 3.17 -6.80 9.87
CA PRO A 137 4.13 -5.85 9.31
C PRO A 137 5.59 -6.21 9.61
N ARG A 138 5.87 -6.65 10.84
CA ARG A 138 7.20 -7.14 11.24
C ARG A 138 7.64 -8.38 10.49
N GLU A 139 6.73 -9.34 10.28
CA GLU A 139 7.03 -10.57 9.55
C GLU A 139 7.30 -10.28 8.07
N ILE A 140 6.60 -9.31 7.46
CA ILE A 140 6.87 -8.85 6.09
C ILE A 140 8.30 -8.31 5.97
N VAL A 141 8.69 -7.38 6.85
CA VAL A 141 10.05 -6.81 6.87
C VAL A 141 11.09 -7.91 7.06
N TYR A 142 10.89 -8.78 8.05
CA TYR A 142 11.80 -9.90 8.33
C TYR A 142 12.01 -10.76 7.08
N ARG A 143 10.92 -11.23 6.46
CA ARG A 143 10.96 -12.16 5.33
C ARG A 143 11.60 -11.53 4.10
N ILE A 144 11.23 -10.30 3.75
CA ILE A 144 11.86 -9.59 2.63
C ILE A 144 13.36 -9.41 2.91
N ALA A 145 13.71 -8.95 4.12
CA ALA A 145 15.10 -8.71 4.50
C ALA A 145 15.98 -9.99 4.50
N ARG A 146 15.40 -11.20 4.54
CA ARG A 146 16.16 -12.46 4.40
C ARG A 146 16.74 -12.63 2.99
N GLU A 147 16.07 -12.09 1.98
CA GLU A 147 16.38 -12.30 0.56
C GLU A 147 16.90 -11.05 -0.13
N ILE A 148 16.41 -9.87 0.27
CA ILE A 148 16.71 -8.57 -0.34
C ILE A 148 17.20 -7.60 0.74
N PRO A 149 18.31 -6.87 0.54
CA PRO A 149 18.71 -5.82 1.48
C PRO A 149 17.71 -4.67 1.44
N LEU A 150 17.24 -4.25 2.61
CA LEU A 150 16.45 -3.04 2.82
C LEU A 150 17.34 -1.87 3.23
N TYR A 151 17.00 -0.67 2.80
CA TYR A 151 17.74 0.56 3.04
C TYR A 151 16.87 1.62 3.75
N PRO A 152 17.48 2.53 4.52
CA PRO A 152 16.75 3.67 5.08
C PRO A 152 16.00 4.44 3.99
N GLY A 153 14.72 4.70 4.21
CA GLY A 153 13.83 5.35 3.24
C GLY A 153 13.05 4.39 2.33
N ASP A 154 13.39 3.09 2.31
CA ASP A 154 12.55 2.11 1.63
C ASP A 154 11.16 2.09 2.28
N LEU A 155 10.13 2.00 1.42
CA LEU A 155 8.73 1.92 1.82
C LEU A 155 8.17 0.57 1.40
N ILE A 156 7.55 -0.14 2.34
CA ILE A 156 6.84 -1.39 2.08
C ILE A 156 5.35 -1.15 2.32
N ALA A 157 4.55 -1.26 1.26
CA ALA A 157 3.10 -1.27 1.37
C ALA A 157 2.63 -2.70 1.73
N CYS A 158 1.80 -2.84 2.77
CA CYS A 158 1.52 -4.13 3.41
C CYS A 158 0.42 -4.96 2.74
N GLY A 159 -0.11 -4.51 1.61
CA GLY A 159 -1.28 -5.10 0.96
C GLY A 159 -2.59 -4.56 1.55
N THR A 160 -3.65 -4.68 0.76
CA THR A 160 -4.99 -4.21 1.10
C THR A 160 -5.96 -5.36 1.43
N SER A 161 -7.09 -5.04 2.06
CA SER A 161 -8.18 -5.99 2.32
C SER A 161 -9.23 -5.98 1.21
N LEU A 162 -10.31 -6.74 1.39
CA LEU A 162 -11.50 -6.65 0.53
C LEU A 162 -12.07 -5.23 0.53
N GLY A 163 -12.76 -4.85 -0.56
CA GLY A 163 -13.43 -3.54 -0.68
C GLY A 163 -12.71 -2.49 -1.53
N ALA A 164 -11.56 -2.82 -2.13
CA ALA A 164 -10.95 -2.00 -3.17
C ALA A 164 -11.90 -1.84 -4.37
N ALA A 165 -12.19 -0.60 -4.75
CA ALA A 165 -13.17 -0.28 -5.78
C ALA A 165 -12.65 0.74 -6.80
N VAL A 166 -13.32 0.82 -7.95
CA VAL A 166 -13.03 1.80 -9.01
C VAL A 166 -13.55 3.18 -8.58
N MET A 167 -12.68 4.18 -8.63
CA MET A 167 -13.03 5.58 -8.42
C MET A 167 -13.60 6.19 -9.70
N GLN A 168 -14.56 7.09 -9.55
CA GLN A 168 -15.07 7.95 -10.61
C GLN A 168 -14.36 9.31 -10.60
N PRO A 169 -14.19 9.94 -11.78
CA PRO A 169 -13.72 11.32 -11.88
C PRO A 169 -14.36 12.25 -10.85
N GLY A 170 -13.51 12.93 -10.09
CA GLY A 170 -13.89 13.92 -9.08
C GLY A 170 -14.14 13.39 -7.67
N GLN A 171 -14.17 12.08 -7.48
CA GLN A 171 -14.29 11.47 -6.15
C GLN A 171 -13.01 11.65 -5.32
N THR A 172 -13.17 11.68 -4.01
CA THR A 172 -12.08 11.77 -3.04
C THR A 172 -11.96 10.46 -2.28
N ILE A 173 -10.75 9.90 -2.27
CA ILE A 173 -10.41 8.76 -1.43
C ILE A 173 -9.58 9.21 -0.23
N GLU A 174 -9.95 8.73 0.94
CA GLU A 174 -9.24 8.92 2.20
C GLU A 174 -8.78 7.57 2.75
N VAL A 175 -7.47 7.41 2.94
CA VAL A 175 -6.87 6.30 3.69
C VAL A 175 -6.60 6.78 5.11
N ALA A 176 -7.39 6.29 6.06
CA ALA A 176 -7.33 6.72 7.45
C ALA A 176 -6.83 5.59 8.35
N ILE A 177 -5.76 5.87 9.10
CA ILE A 177 -5.21 4.98 10.13
C ILE A 177 -5.11 5.78 11.42
N ASP A 178 -5.80 5.31 12.47
CA ASP A 178 -5.72 5.94 13.79
C ASP A 178 -4.26 5.98 14.27
N ASP A 179 -3.88 7.01 15.02
CA ASP A 179 -2.50 7.31 15.45
C ASP A 179 -1.49 7.67 14.34
N ILE A 180 -1.87 7.61 13.06
CA ILE A 180 -1.06 8.10 11.92
C ILE A 180 -1.68 9.36 11.30
N GLY A 181 -2.96 9.29 10.92
CA GLY A 181 -3.68 10.36 10.25
C GLY A 181 -4.44 9.89 9.01
N THR A 182 -4.86 10.85 8.19
CA THR A 182 -5.65 10.60 6.98
C THR A 182 -4.88 11.06 5.74
N LEU A 183 -4.61 10.14 4.82
CA LEU A 183 -4.08 10.43 3.49
C LEU A 183 -5.25 10.63 2.53
N ARG A 184 -5.37 11.82 1.94
CA ARG A 184 -6.51 12.22 1.11
C ARG A 184 -6.02 12.55 -0.29
N ASN A 185 -6.64 11.98 -1.32
CA ASN A 185 -6.35 12.33 -2.70
C ASN A 185 -7.64 12.37 -3.52
N ARG A 186 -7.75 13.33 -4.43
CA ARG A 186 -8.88 13.45 -5.35
C ARG A 186 -8.54 12.81 -6.68
N PHE A 187 -9.42 11.96 -7.20
CA PHE A 187 -9.28 11.45 -8.56
C PHE A 187 -9.65 12.53 -9.56
N ALA A 188 -8.70 12.93 -10.40
CA ALA A 188 -8.87 13.99 -11.38
C ALA A 188 -9.88 13.61 -12.46
N SER A 189 -10.53 14.63 -13.01
CA SER A 189 -11.43 14.52 -14.16
C SER A 189 -10.68 14.42 -15.48
#